data_AF-A0A2G5VC65-F1
#
_entry.id   AF-A0A2G5VC65-F1
#
_cell.length_a   1.000
_cell.length_b   1.000
_cell.length_c   1.000
_cell.angle_alpha   90.00
_cell.angle_beta   90.00
_cell.angle_gamma   90.00
#
_symmetry.space_group_name_H-M   'P 1'
#
loop_
_entity.id
_entity.type
_entity.pdbx_description
1 polymer ?
#
loop_
_entity_poly.entity_id
_entity_poly.type
_entity_poly.pdbx_seq_one_letter_code
_entity_poly.pdbx_strand_id
1 'polypeptide(L)'
;MSNNKEFSIFQVFDKLSNLNNGARTDGDAVKRFGVCWKIQLYKYSDGDVFPLLICENSEAGDWSINTTCDVTVGGKPFKTGVQFEFKQSKAILDPSYISRSLFSHYQIDGTAVIEYRVTINRMTGIEIPKVRKFDDDVAKESSDVVLMVENQQFHVNKMYLSLHSTYFKSLFSGNFEESGKSEIELKDIDSSVFHDFLEVLYREPSIDENNCFGILKLADMYDAKTAVRRCEDYLIKISQKSLHEKFEAATQYKLEELTEKCIFGMKTRIEICSVMPKDPNDTVSEILKLADFFDAKVVVRRCEEFLMNTSKESLKFKFPLAIKNKLAELKKKCFSEMTKSTNFKDLIPDDSTDFDTEVWKEFFSKAISFI
;
A
#
# COMPACT_ATOMS: atom_id res chain seq x y z
N MET A 1 -9.20 -10.33 -14.96
CA MET A 1 -7.76 -10.01 -14.79
C MET A 1 -7.24 -10.87 -13.66
N SER A 2 -6.19 -11.67 -13.87
CA SER A 2 -5.66 -12.58 -12.85
C SER A 2 -5.19 -11.80 -11.63
N ASN A 3 -5.75 -12.11 -10.47
CA ASN A 3 -5.28 -11.56 -9.20
C ASN A 3 -3.91 -12.20 -8.92
N ASN A 4 -2.83 -11.56 -9.37
CA ASN A 4 -1.49 -12.07 -9.13
C ASN A 4 -1.25 -12.05 -7.62
N LYS A 5 -0.96 -13.22 -7.03
CA LYS A 5 -0.61 -13.33 -5.61
C LYS A 5 0.75 -12.69 -5.39
N GLU A 6 0.79 -11.39 -5.11
CA GLU A 6 2.03 -10.63 -4.95
C GLU A 6 2.19 -10.05 -3.56
N PHE A 7 3.44 -9.90 -3.13
CA PHE A 7 3.78 -9.20 -1.90
C PHE A 7 5.22 -8.66 -1.95
N SER A 8 5.47 -7.61 -1.17
CA SER A 8 6.83 -7.15 -0.87
C SER A 8 7.26 -7.66 0.51
N ILE A 9 8.53 -8.04 0.62
CA ILE A 9 9.23 -8.22 1.89
C ILE A 9 10.47 -7.32 1.88
N PHE A 10 10.72 -6.66 3.00
CA PHE A 10 11.75 -5.65 3.13
C PHE A 10 12.54 -5.87 4.42
N GLN A 11 13.86 -5.66 4.37
CA GLN A 11 14.72 -5.75 5.53
C GLN A 11 15.80 -4.67 5.51
N VAL A 12 16.03 -4.06 6.68
CA VAL A 12 17.17 -3.20 6.96
C VAL A 12 18.20 -3.99 7.75
N PHE A 13 19.44 -4.04 7.25
CA PHE A 13 20.59 -4.58 7.95
C PHE A 13 21.52 -3.43 8.32
N ASP A 14 21.40 -2.94 9.54
CA ASP A 14 22.24 -1.88 10.08
C ASP A 14 23.60 -2.40 10.56
N LYS A 15 24.58 -1.50 10.61
CA LYS A 15 25.92 -1.78 11.12
C LYS A 15 26.55 -3.02 10.46
N LEU A 16 26.55 -3.06 9.12
CA LEU A 16 27.15 -4.12 8.31
C LEU A 16 28.59 -4.45 8.71
N SER A 17 29.34 -3.46 9.21
CA SER A 17 30.68 -3.65 9.77
C SER A 17 30.71 -4.66 10.91
N ASN A 18 29.65 -4.72 11.71
CA ASN A 18 29.53 -5.57 12.89
C ASN A 18 29.01 -6.98 12.56
N LEU A 19 28.49 -7.20 11.34
CA LEU A 19 28.10 -8.53 10.90
C LEU A 19 29.34 -9.40 10.68
N ASN A 20 29.28 -10.63 11.20
CA ASN A 20 30.35 -11.61 11.09
C ASN A 20 30.58 -11.99 9.62
N ASN A 21 31.84 -11.95 9.18
CA ASN A 21 32.24 -12.49 7.89
C ASN A 21 32.04 -14.02 7.89
N GLY A 22 31.58 -14.57 6.78
CA GLY A 22 31.27 -15.99 6.66
C GLY A 22 30.00 -16.43 7.39
N ALA A 23 29.20 -15.49 7.91
CA ALA A 23 27.97 -15.78 8.63
C ALA A 23 26.74 -15.23 7.91
N ARG A 24 25.61 -15.86 8.21
CA ARG A 24 24.28 -15.44 7.79
C ARG A 24 23.62 -14.63 8.90
N THR A 25 23.01 -13.53 8.55
CA THR A 25 22.21 -12.70 9.47
C THR A 25 20.76 -12.77 9.01
N ASP A 26 19.87 -13.25 9.88
CA ASP A 26 18.44 -13.30 9.60
C ASP A 26 17.81 -11.91 9.76
N GLY A 27 16.96 -11.56 8.80
CA GLY A 27 15.96 -10.52 8.97
C GLY A 27 14.69 -11.05 9.64
N ASP A 28 13.70 -10.18 9.75
CA ASP A 28 12.41 -10.50 10.35
C ASP A 28 11.66 -11.50 9.46
N ALA A 29 11.07 -12.51 10.10
CA ALA A 29 10.22 -13.48 9.42
C ALA A 29 8.78 -12.96 9.32
N VAL A 30 8.20 -13.06 8.13
CA VAL A 30 6.81 -12.66 7.85
C VAL A 30 6.05 -13.84 7.27
N LYS A 31 4.82 -14.07 7.75
CA LYS A 31 3.95 -15.09 7.16
C LYS A 31 3.19 -14.50 5.98
N ARG A 32 3.28 -15.12 4.81
CA ARG A 32 2.57 -14.75 3.57
C ARG A 32 2.10 -16.00 2.85
N PHE A 33 0.83 -16.03 2.48
CA PHE A 33 0.16 -17.15 1.82
C PHE A 33 0.38 -18.50 2.52
N GLY A 34 0.21 -18.52 3.84
CA GLY A 34 0.34 -19.75 4.64
C GLY A 34 1.78 -20.16 5.00
N VAL A 35 2.81 -19.55 4.40
CA VAL A 35 4.22 -19.91 4.62
C VAL A 35 5.06 -18.76 5.15
N CYS A 36 6.21 -19.07 5.77
CA CYS A 36 7.10 -18.07 6.36
C CYS A 36 8.18 -17.64 5.38
N TRP A 37 8.38 -16.33 5.25
CA TRP A 37 9.38 -15.71 4.40
C TRP A 37 10.32 -14.85 5.23
N LYS A 38 11.60 -14.85 4.89
CA LYS A 38 12.58 -13.92 5.48
C LYS A 38 13.67 -13.57 4.49
N ILE A 39 14.23 -12.37 4.62
CA ILE A 39 15.46 -11.99 3.93
C ILE A 39 16.62 -12.34 4.86
N GLN A 40 17.64 -13.00 4.35
CA GLN A 40 18.86 -13.32 5.08
C GLN A 40 20.05 -12.68 4.36
N LEU A 41 20.94 -12.02 5.09
CA LEU A 41 22.15 -11.42 4.52
C LEU A 41 23.37 -12.26 4.88
N TYR A 42 24.06 -12.78 3.86
CA TYR A 42 25.36 -13.41 4.04
C TYR A 42 26.47 -12.42 3.69
N LYS A 43 27.50 -12.31 4.51
CA LYS A 43 28.63 -11.41 4.28
C LYS A 43 29.90 -12.21 4.05
N TYR A 44 30.53 -12.05 2.89
CA TYR A 44 31.80 -12.68 2.56
C TYR A 44 32.97 -12.00 3.29
N SER A 45 34.11 -12.68 3.34
CA SER A 45 35.33 -12.18 3.99
C SER A 45 35.93 -10.95 3.31
N ASP A 46 35.73 -10.80 2.00
CA ASP A 46 36.11 -9.61 1.21
C ASP A 46 35.18 -8.41 1.44
N GLY A 47 34.06 -8.63 2.13
CA GLY A 47 33.03 -7.65 2.43
C GLY A 47 31.90 -7.58 1.42
N ASP A 48 31.91 -8.43 0.39
CA ASP A 48 30.75 -8.60 -0.50
C ASP A 48 29.56 -9.15 0.29
N VAL A 49 28.34 -8.78 -0.09
CA VAL A 49 27.12 -9.21 0.61
C VAL A 49 26.19 -9.93 -0.33
N PHE A 50 25.45 -10.90 0.21
CA PHE A 50 24.54 -11.74 -0.55
C PHE A 50 23.15 -11.71 0.10
N PRO A 51 22.18 -10.97 -0.49
CA PRO A 51 20.81 -10.98 -0.02
C PRO A 51 20.11 -12.25 -0.49
N LEU A 52 19.72 -13.13 0.44
CA LEU A 52 19.00 -14.37 0.17
C LEU A 52 17.53 -14.20 0.54
N LEU A 53 16.61 -14.75 -0.26
CA LEU A 53 15.20 -14.89 0.11
C LEU A 53 14.94 -16.32 0.54
N ILE A 54 14.39 -16.50 1.73
CA ILE A 54 14.10 -17.81 2.31
C ILE A 54 12.58 -17.99 2.39
N CYS A 55 12.10 -19.15 1.97
CA CYS A 55 10.72 -19.60 2.14
C CYS A 55 10.73 -20.92 2.92
N GLU A 56 10.24 -20.88 4.16
CA GLU A 56 10.13 -22.02 5.05
C GLU A 56 8.65 -22.35 5.30
N ASN A 57 8.28 -23.60 5.07
CA ASN A 57 7.01 -24.16 5.51
C ASN A 57 7.28 -25.24 6.55
N SER A 58 6.75 -25.07 7.75
CA SER A 58 6.90 -26.01 8.87
C SER A 58 5.93 -27.19 8.81
N GLU A 59 4.95 -27.15 7.90
CA GLU A 59 3.98 -28.24 7.73
C GLU A 59 4.58 -29.38 6.89
N ALA A 60 4.33 -30.62 7.32
CA ALA A 60 4.87 -31.82 6.69
C ALA A 60 4.08 -32.15 5.41
N GLY A 61 4.72 -32.02 4.23
CA GLY A 61 4.14 -32.40 2.95
C GLY A 61 4.96 -31.93 1.75
N ASP A 62 4.70 -32.52 0.57
CA ASP A 62 5.25 -32.06 -0.70
C ASP A 62 4.56 -30.77 -1.12
N TRP A 63 5.24 -29.64 -0.90
CA TRP A 63 4.79 -28.32 -1.34
C TRP A 63 5.72 -27.73 -2.38
N SER A 64 5.16 -26.91 -3.28
CA SER A 64 5.96 -26.02 -4.10
C SER A 64 5.30 -24.66 -4.34
N ILE A 65 6.12 -23.63 -4.44
CA ILE A 65 5.70 -22.26 -4.77
C ILE A 65 6.59 -21.77 -5.91
N ASN A 66 5.99 -21.63 -7.08
CA ASN A 66 6.63 -21.03 -8.23
C ASN A 66 6.47 -19.51 -8.15
N THR A 67 7.58 -18.78 -8.23
CA THR A 67 7.62 -17.33 -8.07
C THR A 67 8.40 -16.65 -9.17
N THR A 68 8.05 -15.39 -9.42
CA THR A 68 8.89 -14.41 -10.10
C THR A 68 9.27 -13.34 -9.08
N CYS A 69 10.56 -13.03 -8.94
CA CYS A 69 11.05 -12.11 -7.92
C CYS A 69 11.85 -10.95 -8.53
N ASP A 70 11.55 -9.73 -8.07
CA ASP A 70 12.38 -8.55 -8.28
C ASP A 70 13.06 -8.16 -6.96
N VAL A 71 14.34 -7.79 -7.04
CA VAL A 71 15.16 -7.41 -5.89
C VAL A 71 15.60 -5.97 -6.05
N THR A 72 15.33 -5.14 -5.05
CA THR A 72 15.86 -3.77 -4.97
C THR A 72 16.79 -3.64 -3.77
N VAL A 73 17.84 -2.82 -3.94
CA VAL A 73 18.83 -2.54 -2.90
C VAL A 73 19.05 -1.04 -2.84
N GLY A 74 18.84 -0.45 -1.66
CA GLY A 74 18.86 1.00 -1.47
C GLY A 74 17.93 1.73 -2.45
N GLY A 75 16.75 1.15 -2.71
CA GLY A 75 15.74 1.69 -3.64
C GLY A 75 16.09 1.57 -5.12
N LYS A 76 17.19 0.91 -5.49
CA LYS A 76 17.59 0.70 -6.89
C LYS A 76 17.40 -0.75 -7.32
N PRO A 77 16.98 -1.02 -8.57
CA PRO A 77 16.89 -2.38 -9.08
C PRO A 77 18.25 -3.08 -9.04
N PHE A 78 18.30 -4.26 -8.42
CA PHE A 78 19.46 -5.14 -8.39
C PHE A 78 19.30 -6.31 -9.36
N LYS A 79 18.15 -6.98 -9.29
CA LYS A 79 17.80 -8.11 -10.17
C LYS A 79 16.30 -8.09 -10.43
N THR A 80 15.87 -8.42 -11.63
CA THR A 80 14.44 -8.46 -11.99
C THR A 80 14.09 -9.74 -12.72
N GLY A 81 12.84 -10.17 -12.60
CA GLY A 81 12.29 -11.35 -13.29
C GLY A 81 12.91 -12.68 -12.86
N VAL A 82 13.40 -12.78 -11.62
CA VAL A 82 14.06 -14.00 -11.14
C VAL A 82 13.02 -15.08 -10.89
N GLN A 83 12.97 -16.08 -11.77
CA GLN A 83 12.07 -17.21 -11.60
C GLN A 83 12.68 -18.24 -10.65
N PHE A 84 11.88 -18.71 -9.69
CA PHE A 84 12.32 -19.70 -8.73
C PHE A 84 11.17 -20.59 -8.28
N GLU A 85 11.46 -21.86 -7.99
CA GLU A 85 10.52 -22.76 -7.34
C GLU A 85 11.03 -23.09 -5.94
N PHE A 86 10.33 -22.56 -4.94
CA PHE A 86 10.56 -22.93 -3.54
C PHE A 86 9.89 -24.26 -3.27
N LYS A 87 10.59 -25.14 -2.56
CA LYS A 87 10.10 -26.44 -2.09
C LYS A 87 10.91 -26.88 -0.88
N GLN A 88 10.51 -27.96 -0.22
CA GLN A 88 11.19 -28.44 0.99
C GLN A 88 12.69 -28.68 0.78
N SER A 89 13.11 -29.22 -0.37
CA SER A 89 14.52 -29.45 -0.69
C SER A 89 15.28 -28.20 -1.18
N LYS A 90 14.57 -27.09 -1.42
CA LYS A 90 15.11 -25.88 -2.05
C LYS A 90 14.35 -24.64 -1.54
N ALA A 91 14.66 -24.26 -0.29
CA ALA A 91 13.97 -23.19 0.43
C ALA A 91 14.62 -21.79 0.24
N ILE A 92 15.76 -21.70 -0.44
CA ILE A 92 16.57 -20.47 -0.50
C ILE A 92 16.78 -20.05 -1.95
N LEU A 93 16.34 -18.83 -2.28
CA LEU A 93 16.63 -18.13 -3.52
C LEU A 93 17.85 -17.21 -3.32
N ASP A 94 18.78 -17.28 -4.27
CA ASP A 94 20.05 -16.58 -4.29
C ASP A 94 20.23 -15.77 -5.59
N PRO A 95 19.83 -14.48 -5.63
CA PRO A 95 19.77 -13.71 -6.89
C PRO A 95 21.13 -13.32 -7.48
N SER A 96 22.14 -13.05 -6.63
CA SER A 96 23.58 -12.82 -6.88
C SER A 96 24.19 -12.13 -5.64
N TYR A 97 25.52 -12.15 -5.52
CA TYR A 97 26.23 -11.28 -4.57
C TYR A 97 26.31 -9.83 -5.08
N ILE A 98 26.42 -8.90 -4.14
CA ILE A 98 26.66 -7.47 -4.34
C ILE A 98 28.11 -7.21 -3.97
N SER A 99 28.91 -6.82 -4.96
CA SER A 99 30.30 -6.47 -4.70
C SER A 99 30.40 -5.21 -3.84
N ARG A 100 31.34 -5.20 -2.90
CA ARG A 100 31.69 -4.03 -2.08
C ARG A 100 32.01 -2.79 -2.92
N SER A 101 32.57 -3.01 -4.11
CA SER A 101 32.85 -1.94 -5.08
C SER A 101 31.58 -1.21 -5.58
N LEU A 102 30.41 -1.86 -5.52
CA LEU A 102 29.12 -1.34 -5.95
C LEU A 102 28.27 -0.78 -4.81
N PHE A 103 28.78 -0.74 -3.57
CA PHE A 103 28.02 -0.28 -2.42
C PHE A 103 27.51 1.16 -2.55
N SER A 104 28.36 2.06 -3.03
CA SER A 104 27.96 3.45 -3.30
C SER A 104 26.85 3.54 -4.36
N HIS A 105 26.88 2.66 -5.37
CA HIS A 105 25.81 2.58 -6.37
C HIS A 105 24.48 2.23 -5.72
N TYR A 106 24.45 1.22 -4.84
CA TYR A 106 23.24 0.76 -4.15
C TYR A 106 22.95 1.48 -2.82
N GLN A 107 23.59 2.63 -2.58
CA GLN A 107 23.38 3.43 -1.36
C GLN A 107 23.64 2.63 -0.06
N ILE A 108 24.57 1.68 -0.11
CA ILE A 108 25.01 0.91 1.06
C ILE A 108 26.14 1.69 1.72
N ASP A 109 25.84 2.33 2.85
CA ASP A 109 26.83 3.01 3.70
C ASP A 109 26.62 2.62 5.16
N GLY A 110 27.26 1.53 5.58
CA GLY A 110 27.06 0.93 6.90
C GLY A 110 25.70 0.23 7.10
N THR A 111 24.69 0.57 6.32
CA THR A 111 23.36 -0.03 6.32
C THR A 111 23.01 -0.55 4.93
N ALA A 112 22.52 -1.79 4.83
CA ALA A 112 21.93 -2.33 3.60
C ALA A 112 20.42 -2.40 3.73
N VAL A 113 19.73 -1.86 2.73
CA VAL A 113 18.27 -1.86 2.64
C VAL A 113 17.88 -2.75 1.46
N ILE A 114 17.18 -3.85 1.70
CA ILE A 114 16.86 -4.87 0.69
C ILE A 114 15.35 -5.07 0.63
N GLU A 115 14.78 -5.06 -0.56
CA GLU A 115 13.38 -5.39 -0.82
C GLU A 115 13.31 -6.51 -1.86
N TYR A 116 12.48 -7.51 -1.59
CA TYR A 116 12.03 -8.47 -2.60
C TYR A 116 10.57 -8.20 -2.89
N ARG A 117 10.24 -8.03 -4.17
CA ARG A 117 8.86 -8.12 -4.67
C ARG A 117 8.66 -9.50 -5.23
N VAL A 118 7.75 -10.26 -4.64
CA VAL A 118 7.51 -11.66 -4.97
C VAL A 118 6.14 -11.77 -5.61
N THR A 119 6.09 -12.23 -6.86
CA THR A 119 4.87 -12.65 -7.53
C THR A 119 4.81 -14.18 -7.49
N ILE A 120 3.78 -14.73 -6.86
CA ILE A 120 3.50 -16.15 -6.84
C ILE A 120 2.72 -16.50 -8.11
N ASN A 121 3.36 -17.28 -8.98
CA ASN A 121 2.79 -17.77 -10.22
C ASN A 121 1.92 -19.02 -9.98
N ARG A 122 2.32 -19.89 -9.04
CA ARG A 122 1.61 -21.12 -8.69
C ARG A 122 2.00 -21.60 -7.29
N MET A 123 1.04 -22.19 -6.57
CA MET A 123 1.29 -22.90 -5.30
C MET A 123 0.63 -24.28 -5.33
N THR A 124 1.30 -25.28 -4.76
CA THR A 124 0.78 -26.63 -4.55
C THR A 124 1.16 -27.14 -3.17
N GLY A 125 0.31 -27.97 -2.55
CA GLY A 125 0.59 -28.60 -1.25
C GLY A 125 0.57 -27.64 -0.05
N ILE A 126 0.04 -26.43 -0.21
CA ILE A 126 -0.15 -25.44 0.87
C ILE A 126 -1.64 -25.13 0.92
N GLU A 127 -2.31 -25.65 1.94
CA GLU A 127 -3.71 -25.33 2.21
C GLU A 127 -3.76 -24.13 3.15
N ILE A 128 -4.49 -23.08 2.75
CA ILE A 128 -4.88 -22.03 3.68
C ILE A 128 -6.23 -22.48 4.23
N PRO A 129 -6.32 -22.88 5.53
CA PRO A 129 -7.55 -23.43 6.07
C PRO A 129 -8.69 -22.43 5.93
N LYS A 130 -9.78 -22.85 5.27
CA LYS A 130 -11.05 -22.12 5.30
C LYS A 130 -11.77 -22.46 6.59
N VAL A 131 -12.21 -21.44 7.33
CA VAL A 131 -12.84 -21.59 8.64
C VAL A 131 -14.26 -22.13 8.51
N ARG A 132 -15.00 -21.66 7.51
CA ARG A 132 -16.39 -22.02 7.24
C ARG A 132 -16.51 -22.73 5.90
N LYS A 133 -17.37 -23.75 5.86
CA LYS A 133 -17.81 -24.41 4.63
C LYS A 133 -19.14 -23.81 4.21
N PHE A 134 -19.27 -23.50 2.91
CA PHE A 134 -20.51 -22.95 2.33
C PHE A 134 -21.19 -23.95 1.38
N ASP A 135 -20.73 -25.19 1.33
CA ASP A 135 -21.16 -26.23 0.39
C ASP A 135 -21.36 -27.61 1.04
N ASP A 136 -21.23 -27.69 2.37
CA ASP A 136 -21.55 -28.89 3.12
C ASP A 136 -23.08 -29.06 3.29
N ASP A 137 -23.49 -30.22 3.79
CA ASP A 137 -24.91 -30.58 3.89
C ASP A 137 -25.67 -29.59 4.80
N VAL A 138 -25.03 -29.09 5.86
CA VAL A 138 -25.61 -28.10 6.77
C VAL A 138 -25.83 -26.77 6.07
N ALA A 139 -24.84 -26.28 5.30
CA ALA A 139 -24.98 -25.05 4.52
C ALA A 139 -26.10 -25.18 3.48
N LYS A 140 -26.19 -26.34 2.80
CA LYS A 140 -27.25 -26.64 1.81
C LYS A 140 -28.64 -26.61 2.41
N GLU A 141 -28.84 -27.23 3.56
CA GLU A 141 -30.15 -27.32 4.24
C GLU A 141 -30.60 -25.99 4.87
N SER A 142 -29.66 -25.14 5.26
CA SER A 142 -29.91 -23.91 6.03
C SER A 142 -29.91 -22.62 5.20
N SER A 143 -29.73 -22.71 3.89
CA SER A 143 -29.61 -21.58 2.96
C SER A 143 -30.84 -21.40 2.07
N ASP A 144 -31.10 -20.17 1.64
CA ASP A 144 -32.24 -19.81 0.79
C ASP A 144 -31.81 -19.28 -0.60
N VAL A 145 -30.50 -19.24 -0.87
CA VAL A 145 -29.93 -18.91 -2.18
C VAL A 145 -28.55 -19.56 -2.37
N VAL A 146 -28.21 -19.85 -3.61
CA VAL A 146 -26.87 -20.26 -4.04
C VAL A 146 -26.26 -19.13 -4.87
N LEU A 147 -25.07 -18.68 -4.48
CA LEU A 147 -24.26 -17.78 -5.28
C LEU A 147 -23.20 -18.61 -6.02
N MET A 148 -23.19 -18.51 -7.35
CA MET A 148 -22.20 -19.15 -8.20
C MET A 148 -21.07 -18.15 -8.46
N VAL A 149 -19.86 -18.49 -8.06
CA VAL A 149 -18.65 -17.71 -8.36
C VAL A 149 -17.64 -18.62 -9.03
N GLU A 150 -17.29 -18.31 -10.27
CA GLU A 150 -16.53 -19.22 -11.13
C GLU A 150 -17.21 -20.59 -11.20
N ASN A 151 -16.55 -21.65 -10.70
CA ASN A 151 -17.10 -23.02 -10.67
C ASN A 151 -17.48 -23.47 -9.25
N GLN A 152 -17.59 -22.54 -8.29
CA GLN A 152 -17.85 -22.85 -6.89
C GLN A 152 -19.24 -22.36 -6.44
N GLN A 153 -19.91 -23.22 -5.67
CA GLN A 153 -21.22 -22.97 -5.07
C GLN A 153 -21.07 -22.42 -3.65
N PHE A 154 -21.75 -21.31 -3.37
CA PHE A 154 -21.85 -20.74 -2.03
C PHE A 154 -23.32 -20.72 -1.58
N HIS A 155 -23.68 -21.65 -0.70
CA HIS A 155 -24.98 -21.68 -0.05
C HIS A 155 -25.01 -20.65 1.08
N VAL A 156 -25.87 -19.64 0.94
CA VAL A 156 -25.93 -18.48 1.85
C VAL A 156 -27.37 -18.04 2.10
N ASN A 157 -27.55 -17.13 3.07
CA ASN A 157 -28.85 -16.56 3.40
C ASN A 157 -29.03 -15.13 2.84
N LYS A 158 -30.10 -14.92 2.06
CA LYS A 158 -30.48 -13.63 1.44
C LYS A 158 -30.62 -12.53 2.47
N MET A 159 -31.34 -12.80 3.57
CA MET A 159 -31.57 -11.82 4.63
C MET A 159 -30.26 -11.43 5.31
N TYR A 160 -29.41 -12.40 5.62
CA TYR A 160 -28.12 -12.15 6.27
C TYR A 160 -27.20 -11.27 5.42
N LEU A 161 -27.01 -11.61 4.15
CA LEU A 161 -26.20 -10.79 3.24
C LEU A 161 -26.79 -9.40 3.04
N SER A 162 -28.12 -9.27 2.93
CA SER A 162 -28.81 -7.97 2.81
C SER A 162 -28.61 -7.07 4.03
N LEU A 163 -28.48 -7.63 5.24
CA LEU A 163 -28.20 -6.87 6.45
C LEU A 163 -26.79 -6.27 6.45
N HIS A 164 -25.84 -6.93 5.78
CA HIS A 164 -24.44 -6.54 5.77
C HIS A 164 -23.99 -5.81 4.50
N SER A 165 -24.79 -5.82 3.44
CA SER A 165 -24.46 -5.26 2.13
C SER A 165 -25.70 -4.67 1.44
N THR A 166 -25.63 -3.40 1.06
CA THR A 166 -26.74 -2.74 0.33
C THR A 166 -26.84 -3.24 -1.11
N TYR A 167 -25.71 -3.69 -1.69
CA TYR A 167 -25.68 -4.36 -2.98
C TYR A 167 -26.51 -5.63 -2.95
N PHE A 168 -26.24 -6.55 -2.00
CA PHE A 168 -26.98 -7.81 -1.89
C PHE A 168 -28.45 -7.57 -1.53
N LYS A 169 -28.75 -6.56 -0.71
CA LYS A 169 -30.13 -6.12 -0.49
C LYS A 169 -30.82 -5.79 -1.80
N SER A 170 -30.19 -4.97 -2.64
CA SER A 170 -30.73 -4.58 -3.94
C SER A 170 -30.84 -5.75 -4.92
N LEU A 171 -29.87 -6.66 -4.90
CA LEU A 171 -29.86 -7.87 -5.73
C LEU A 171 -31.04 -8.80 -5.40
N PHE A 172 -31.32 -9.01 -4.11
CA PHE A 172 -32.33 -9.97 -3.66
C PHE A 172 -33.74 -9.40 -3.54
N SER A 173 -33.89 -8.10 -3.30
CA SER A 173 -35.20 -7.45 -3.15
C SER A 173 -35.55 -6.47 -4.28
N GLY A 174 -34.69 -6.32 -5.27
CA GLY A 174 -34.91 -5.44 -6.41
C GLY A 174 -35.84 -6.04 -7.47
N ASN A 175 -36.20 -5.22 -8.46
CA ASN A 175 -37.00 -5.62 -9.62
C ASN A 175 -36.12 -6.15 -10.76
N PHE A 176 -35.09 -6.92 -10.43
CA PHE A 176 -34.20 -7.55 -11.39
C PHE A 176 -34.60 -9.01 -11.61
N GLU A 177 -34.22 -9.61 -12.75
CA GLU A 177 -34.53 -11.03 -13.01
C GLU A 177 -33.90 -11.96 -11.97
N GLU A 178 -32.78 -11.55 -11.37
CA GLU A 178 -32.03 -12.28 -10.37
C GLU A 178 -32.76 -12.42 -9.04
N SER A 179 -33.64 -11.48 -8.65
CA SER A 179 -34.23 -11.46 -7.30
C SER A 179 -35.11 -12.69 -7.03
N GLY A 180 -35.75 -13.22 -8.07
CA GLY A 180 -36.57 -14.44 -8.05
C GLY A 180 -35.80 -15.75 -8.20
N LYS A 181 -34.49 -15.72 -8.50
CA LYS A 181 -33.71 -16.94 -8.72
C LYS A 181 -33.27 -17.57 -7.40
N SER A 182 -33.20 -18.90 -7.38
CA SER A 182 -32.60 -19.71 -6.30
C SER A 182 -31.08 -19.84 -6.46
N GLU A 183 -30.57 -19.62 -7.67
CA GLU A 183 -29.15 -19.65 -8.03
C GLU A 183 -28.81 -18.38 -8.83
N ILE A 184 -27.78 -17.65 -8.40
CA ILE A 184 -27.37 -16.38 -8.99
C ILE A 184 -25.86 -16.42 -9.27
N GLU A 185 -25.50 -16.15 -10.53
CA GLU A 185 -24.09 -16.07 -10.96
C GLU A 185 -23.51 -14.69 -10.69
N LEU A 186 -22.36 -14.64 -10.02
CA LEU A 186 -21.57 -13.44 -9.85
C LEU A 186 -20.29 -13.55 -10.69
N LYS A 187 -20.11 -12.58 -11.58
CA LYS A 187 -19.02 -12.56 -12.58
C LYS A 187 -17.87 -11.67 -12.12
N ASP A 188 -16.70 -11.89 -12.73
CA ASP A 188 -15.50 -11.06 -12.58
C ASP A 188 -14.93 -11.00 -11.15
N ILE A 189 -15.17 -12.04 -10.36
CA ILE A 189 -14.63 -12.20 -9.00
C ILE A 189 -14.01 -13.59 -8.80
N ASP A 190 -12.92 -13.64 -8.03
CA ASP A 190 -12.21 -14.87 -7.67
C ASP A 190 -12.95 -15.58 -6.54
N SER A 191 -13.23 -16.87 -6.72
CA SER A 191 -13.99 -17.69 -5.76
C SER A 191 -13.32 -17.79 -4.38
N SER A 192 -11.98 -17.83 -4.32
CA SER A 192 -11.26 -17.88 -3.04
C SER A 192 -11.33 -16.54 -2.28
N VAL A 193 -11.24 -15.40 -2.98
CA VAL A 193 -11.39 -14.08 -2.35
C VAL A 193 -12.85 -13.87 -1.92
N PHE A 194 -13.82 -14.35 -2.70
CA PHE A 194 -15.24 -14.30 -2.34
C PHE A 194 -15.54 -15.15 -1.10
N HIS A 195 -14.93 -16.33 -0.98
CA HIS A 195 -15.01 -17.16 0.22
C HIS A 195 -14.53 -16.39 1.46
N ASP A 196 -13.35 -15.77 1.39
CA ASP A 196 -12.77 -15.00 2.51
C ASP A 196 -13.68 -13.83 2.91
N PHE A 197 -14.24 -13.13 1.91
CA PHE A 197 -15.20 -12.07 2.12
C PHE A 197 -16.47 -12.55 2.83
N LEU A 198 -17.04 -13.70 2.43
CA LEU A 198 -18.18 -14.28 3.12
C LEU A 198 -17.82 -14.65 4.55
N GLU A 199 -16.69 -15.30 4.80
CA GLU A 199 -16.24 -15.61 6.17
C GLU A 199 -16.20 -14.36 7.06
N VAL A 200 -15.72 -13.22 6.53
CA VAL A 200 -15.74 -11.95 7.26
C VAL A 200 -17.16 -11.47 7.56
N LEU A 201 -18.09 -11.58 6.61
CA LEU A 201 -19.49 -11.23 6.84
C LEU A 201 -20.13 -12.11 7.92
N TYR A 202 -19.83 -13.41 7.91
CA TYR A 202 -20.26 -14.38 8.92
C TYR A 202 -19.44 -14.30 10.22
N ARG A 203 -18.58 -13.28 10.36
CA ARG A 203 -17.78 -12.93 11.54
C ARG A 203 -16.66 -13.89 11.89
N GLU A 204 -16.28 -14.79 11.00
CA GLU A 204 -15.12 -15.64 11.19
C GLU A 204 -13.82 -14.81 11.26
N PRO A 205 -12.80 -15.26 12.00
CA PRO A 205 -11.51 -14.58 12.10
C PRO A 205 -10.62 -14.89 10.89
N SER A 206 -11.09 -14.59 9.68
CA SER A 206 -10.45 -15.00 8.43
C SER A 206 -9.51 -13.96 7.82
N ILE A 207 -9.45 -12.73 8.34
CA ILE A 207 -8.62 -11.65 7.78
C ILE A 207 -7.14 -11.88 8.13
N ASP A 208 -6.27 -11.82 7.12
CA ASP A 208 -4.82 -11.94 7.26
C ASP A 208 -4.06 -10.94 6.36
N GLU A 209 -2.72 -11.04 6.37
CA GLU A 209 -1.82 -10.18 5.60
C GLU A 209 -2.00 -10.26 4.07
N ASN A 210 -2.61 -11.33 3.57
CA ASN A 210 -2.68 -11.68 2.16
C ASN A 210 -4.08 -11.38 1.59
N ASN A 211 -5.13 -11.64 2.35
CA ASN A 211 -6.50 -11.51 1.87
C ASN A 211 -7.15 -10.17 2.21
N CYS A 212 -6.63 -9.40 3.18
CA CYS A 212 -7.27 -8.16 3.64
C CYS A 212 -7.59 -7.18 2.50
N PHE A 213 -6.67 -7.00 1.55
CA PHE A 213 -6.89 -6.10 0.40
C PHE A 213 -7.88 -6.66 -0.62
N GLY A 214 -7.89 -7.98 -0.85
CA GLY A 214 -8.90 -8.64 -1.67
C GLY A 214 -10.30 -8.51 -1.06
N ILE A 215 -10.41 -8.69 0.26
CA ILE A 215 -11.65 -8.51 1.01
C ILE A 215 -12.10 -7.05 0.95
N LEU A 216 -11.20 -6.07 1.15
CA LEU A 216 -11.52 -4.64 1.03
C LEU A 216 -12.08 -4.30 -0.35
N LYS A 217 -11.48 -4.85 -1.42
CA LYS A 217 -11.98 -4.67 -2.79
C LYS A 217 -13.40 -5.18 -2.96
N LEU A 218 -13.72 -6.38 -2.47
CA LEU A 218 -15.08 -6.91 -2.54
C LEU A 218 -16.04 -6.17 -1.61
N ALA A 219 -15.57 -5.72 -0.46
CA ALA A 219 -16.37 -4.96 0.49
C ALA A 219 -16.75 -3.59 -0.06
N ASP A 220 -15.86 -2.93 -0.79
CA ASP A 220 -16.18 -1.71 -1.53
C ASP A 220 -17.13 -2.00 -2.70
N MET A 221 -16.83 -3.01 -3.52
CA MET A 221 -17.65 -3.41 -4.67
C MET A 221 -19.10 -3.76 -4.29
N TYR A 222 -19.29 -4.46 -3.17
CA TYR A 222 -20.60 -4.89 -2.68
C TYR A 222 -21.17 -3.99 -1.57
N ASP A 223 -20.62 -2.80 -1.34
CA ASP A 223 -21.02 -1.87 -0.27
C ASP A 223 -21.29 -2.57 1.08
N ALA A 224 -20.30 -3.34 1.53
CA ALA A 224 -20.36 -4.16 2.73
C ALA A 224 -19.57 -3.51 3.87
N LYS A 225 -20.15 -2.47 4.47
CA LYS A 225 -19.51 -1.63 5.51
C LYS A 225 -18.97 -2.41 6.72
N THR A 226 -19.59 -3.55 7.05
CA THR A 226 -19.11 -4.40 8.15
C THR A 226 -17.77 -5.04 7.83
N ALA A 227 -17.58 -5.50 6.59
CA ALA A 227 -16.30 -6.06 6.13
C ALA A 227 -15.23 -4.96 6.04
N VAL A 228 -15.57 -3.78 5.51
CA VAL A 228 -14.66 -2.61 5.46
C VAL A 228 -14.09 -2.30 6.84
N ARG A 229 -14.96 -2.14 7.86
CA ARG A 229 -14.53 -1.84 9.24
C ARG A 229 -13.64 -2.92 9.84
N ARG A 230 -13.95 -4.20 9.60
CA ARG A 230 -13.12 -5.32 10.13
C ARG A 230 -11.74 -5.36 9.48
N CYS A 231 -11.66 -5.07 8.18
CA CYS A 231 -10.38 -4.94 7.48
C CYS A 231 -9.59 -3.73 7.99
N GLU A 232 -10.24 -2.57 8.18
CA GLU A 232 -9.62 -1.38 8.76
C GLU A 232 -9.07 -1.66 10.17
N ASP A 233 -9.88 -2.28 11.04
CA ASP A 233 -9.47 -2.72 12.38
C ASP A 233 -8.25 -3.63 12.34
N TYR A 234 -8.23 -4.60 11.43
CA TYR A 234 -7.09 -5.50 11.23
C TYR A 234 -5.84 -4.72 10.81
N LEU A 235 -5.95 -3.81 9.84
CA LEU A 235 -4.84 -2.98 9.36
C LEU A 235 -4.25 -2.09 10.46
N ILE A 236 -5.10 -1.55 11.34
CA ILE A 236 -4.67 -0.71 12.46
C ILE A 236 -4.01 -1.54 13.56
N LYS A 237 -4.64 -2.65 13.99
CA LYS A 237 -4.31 -3.32 15.26
C LYS A 237 -3.34 -4.49 15.12
N ILE A 238 -3.39 -5.22 14.01
CA ILE A 238 -2.73 -6.53 13.88
C ILE A 238 -1.71 -6.50 12.74
N SER A 239 -2.05 -5.84 11.63
CA SER A 239 -1.31 -5.98 10.39
C SER A 239 0.12 -5.48 10.46
N GLN A 240 1.01 -6.24 9.81
CA GLN A 240 2.44 -5.91 9.65
C GLN A 240 2.74 -5.25 8.31
N LYS A 241 1.71 -4.83 7.55
CA LYS A 241 1.88 -4.07 6.32
C LYS A 241 2.65 -2.77 6.56
N SER A 242 3.42 -2.38 5.56
CA SER A 242 4.15 -1.11 5.59
C SER A 242 3.20 0.08 5.71
N LEU A 243 3.73 1.20 6.21
CA LEU A 243 2.99 2.45 6.27
C LEU A 243 2.47 2.89 4.89
N HIS A 244 3.25 2.69 3.83
CA HIS A 244 2.83 2.97 2.44
C HIS A 244 1.62 2.12 2.05
N GLU A 245 1.69 0.80 2.19
CA GLU A 245 0.56 -0.09 1.85
C GLU A 245 -0.70 0.26 2.65
N LYS A 246 -0.55 0.56 3.95
CA LYS A 246 -1.68 0.96 4.80
C LYS A 246 -2.26 2.30 4.36
N PHE A 247 -1.42 3.27 4.02
CA PHE A 247 -1.88 4.59 3.57
C PHE A 247 -2.54 4.53 2.18
N GLU A 248 -1.98 3.77 1.24
CA GLU A 248 -2.56 3.52 -0.08
C GLU A 248 -3.94 2.86 0.02
N ALA A 249 -4.08 1.82 0.86
CA ALA A 249 -5.37 1.22 1.12
C ALA A 249 -6.34 2.20 1.79
N ALA A 250 -5.86 3.02 2.73
CA ALA A 250 -6.68 3.99 3.44
C ALA A 250 -7.27 5.04 2.49
N THR A 251 -6.47 5.53 1.54
CA THR A 251 -6.94 6.50 0.54
C THR A 251 -7.85 5.84 -0.50
N GLN A 252 -7.47 4.68 -1.02
CA GLN A 252 -8.24 3.95 -2.04
C GLN A 252 -9.65 3.60 -1.55
N TYR A 253 -9.77 3.09 -0.32
CA TYR A 253 -11.02 2.61 0.25
C TYR A 253 -11.67 3.59 1.24
N LYS A 254 -11.13 4.82 1.34
CA LYS A 254 -11.64 5.90 2.22
C LYS A 254 -11.77 5.47 3.69
N LEU A 255 -10.72 4.85 4.22
CA LEU A 255 -10.63 4.35 5.59
C LEU A 255 -10.14 5.49 6.50
N GLU A 256 -11.09 6.24 7.10
CA GLU A 256 -10.81 7.48 7.84
C GLU A 256 -9.93 7.24 9.07
N GLU A 257 -10.20 6.19 9.87
CA GLU A 257 -9.45 5.92 11.09
C GLU A 257 -8.02 5.47 10.74
N LEU A 258 -7.88 4.58 9.73
CA LEU A 258 -6.55 4.17 9.27
C LEU A 258 -5.76 5.34 8.69
N THR A 259 -6.43 6.25 7.97
CA THR A 259 -5.80 7.47 7.44
C THR A 259 -5.23 8.32 8.58
N GLU A 260 -6.03 8.60 9.61
CA GLU A 260 -5.59 9.34 10.79
C GLU A 260 -4.40 8.67 11.49
N LYS A 261 -4.48 7.34 11.71
CA LYS A 261 -3.41 6.56 12.33
C LYS A 261 -2.11 6.59 11.52
N CYS A 262 -2.21 6.45 10.20
CA CYS A 262 -1.04 6.54 9.31
C CYS A 262 -0.41 7.92 9.41
N ILE A 263 -1.19 9.00 9.33
CA ILE A 263 -0.71 10.39 9.41
C ILE A 263 -0.04 10.66 10.76
N PHE A 264 -0.68 10.28 11.88
CA PHE A 264 -0.10 10.48 13.22
C PHE A 264 1.15 9.62 13.44
N GLY A 265 1.24 8.48 12.76
CA GLY A 265 2.41 7.60 12.77
C GLY A 265 3.63 8.16 12.04
N MET A 266 3.49 9.14 11.13
CA MET A 266 4.60 9.66 10.31
C MET A 266 5.56 10.54 11.12
N LYS A 267 6.68 9.98 11.56
CA LYS A 267 7.65 10.69 12.42
C LYS A 267 8.82 11.26 11.63
N THR A 268 9.22 10.59 10.55
CA THR A 268 10.45 10.88 9.82
C THR A 268 10.20 11.31 8.37
N ARG A 269 11.19 11.99 7.78
CA ARG A 269 11.19 12.37 6.36
C ARG A 269 11.07 11.14 5.44
N ILE A 270 11.71 10.03 5.81
CA ILE A 270 11.71 8.80 5.02
C ILE A 270 10.32 8.17 4.99
N GLU A 271 9.61 8.12 6.12
CA GLU A 271 8.24 7.59 6.20
C GLU A 271 7.26 8.44 5.38
N ILE A 272 7.38 9.77 5.45
CA ILE A 272 6.60 10.67 4.59
C ILE A 272 6.91 10.38 3.12
N CYS A 273 8.18 10.33 2.73
CA CYS A 273 8.57 10.01 1.35
C CYS A 273 8.15 8.62 0.91
N SER A 274 8.05 7.66 1.83
CA SER A 274 7.69 6.28 1.51
C SER A 274 6.24 6.12 1.11
N VAL A 275 5.34 7.01 1.55
CA VAL A 275 3.90 6.99 1.22
C VAL A 275 3.53 7.91 0.03
N MET A 276 4.52 8.57 -0.58
CA MET A 276 4.31 9.50 -1.68
C MET A 276 4.33 8.79 -3.04
N PRO A 277 3.50 9.21 -4.02
CA PRO A 277 3.66 8.83 -5.42
C PRO A 277 5.06 9.20 -5.95
N LYS A 278 5.53 8.46 -6.94
CA LYS A 278 6.88 8.64 -7.53
C LYS A 278 7.10 9.99 -8.22
N ASP A 279 6.04 10.78 -8.45
CA ASP A 279 6.10 12.14 -9.00
C ASP A 279 5.92 13.21 -7.90
N PRO A 280 6.94 14.02 -7.57
CA PRO A 280 6.88 15.03 -6.50
C PRO A 280 5.91 16.20 -6.74
N ASN A 281 5.47 16.44 -7.99
CA ASN A 281 4.88 17.74 -8.37
C ASN A 281 3.36 17.82 -8.23
N ASP A 282 2.63 16.75 -8.50
CA ASP A 282 1.19 16.68 -8.18
C ASP A 282 0.95 16.48 -6.67
N THR A 283 1.99 16.00 -5.97
CA THR A 283 1.93 15.40 -4.63
C THR A 283 1.82 16.42 -3.49
N VAL A 284 2.55 17.55 -3.51
CA VAL A 284 2.50 18.49 -2.36
C VAL A 284 1.15 19.21 -2.27
N SER A 285 0.49 19.46 -3.41
CA SER A 285 -0.83 20.07 -3.46
C SER A 285 -1.91 19.14 -2.88
N GLU A 286 -1.86 17.86 -3.19
CA GLU A 286 -2.76 16.86 -2.63
C GLU A 286 -2.54 16.63 -1.14
N ILE A 287 -1.27 16.57 -0.69
CA ILE A 287 -0.95 16.46 0.73
C ILE A 287 -1.44 17.67 1.52
N LEU A 288 -1.30 18.88 0.98
CA LEU A 288 -1.80 20.10 1.64
C LEU A 288 -3.33 20.12 1.71
N LYS A 289 -4.04 19.66 0.67
CA LYS A 289 -5.51 19.50 0.71
C LYS A 289 -5.96 18.51 1.77
N LEU A 290 -5.30 17.35 1.85
CA LEU A 290 -5.60 16.34 2.87
C LEU A 290 -5.26 16.85 4.27
N ALA A 291 -4.11 17.53 4.43
CA ALA A 291 -3.71 18.10 5.70
C ALA A 291 -4.66 19.19 6.19
N ASP A 292 -5.21 20.02 5.28
CA ASP A 292 -6.26 20.99 5.61
C ASP A 292 -7.56 20.30 6.00
N PHE A 293 -7.99 19.30 5.22
CA PHE A 293 -9.20 18.51 5.51
C PHE A 293 -9.18 17.85 6.90
N PHE A 294 -8.01 17.37 7.34
CA PHE A 294 -7.83 16.70 8.62
C PHE A 294 -7.24 17.59 9.75
N ASP A 295 -7.13 18.92 9.54
CA ASP A 295 -6.45 19.88 10.46
C ASP A 295 -5.05 19.41 10.93
N ALA A 296 -4.30 18.74 10.05
CA ALA A 296 -3.00 18.14 10.33
C ALA A 296 -1.85 19.17 10.25
N LYS A 297 -1.81 20.12 11.21
CA LYS A 297 -0.87 21.25 11.24
C LYS A 297 0.62 20.88 11.13
N VAL A 298 1.01 19.69 11.62
CA VAL A 298 2.39 19.19 11.52
C VAL A 298 2.76 18.85 10.08
N VAL A 299 1.83 18.29 9.31
CA VAL A 299 2.02 17.95 7.90
C VAL A 299 2.13 19.22 7.07
N VAL A 300 1.24 20.20 7.31
CA VAL A 300 1.30 21.53 6.67
C VAL A 300 2.66 22.19 6.87
N ARG A 301 3.17 22.23 8.11
CA ARG A 301 4.50 22.80 8.42
C ARG A 301 5.63 22.10 7.66
N ARG A 302 5.61 20.76 7.60
CA ARG A 302 6.66 19.99 6.90
C ARG A 302 6.59 20.17 5.39
N CYS A 303 5.40 20.23 4.80
CA CYS A 303 5.21 20.56 3.39
C CYS A 303 5.75 21.96 3.08
N GLU A 304 5.48 22.93 3.95
CA GLU A 304 6.00 24.28 3.84
C GLU A 304 7.54 24.31 3.88
N GLU A 305 8.16 23.64 4.84
CA GLU A 305 9.62 23.52 4.96
C GLU A 305 10.26 22.86 3.73
N PHE A 306 9.64 21.81 3.18
CA PHE A 306 10.11 21.15 1.97
C PHE A 306 10.08 22.08 0.76
N LEU A 307 8.95 22.78 0.54
CA LEU A 307 8.78 23.73 -0.58
C LEU A 307 9.77 24.88 -0.49
N MET A 308 10.08 25.34 0.73
CA MET A 308 11.09 26.37 0.96
C MET A 308 12.50 25.86 0.68
N ASN A 309 12.91 24.75 1.30
CA ASN A 309 14.34 24.44 1.44
C ASN A 309 14.86 23.34 0.51
N THR A 310 13.97 22.49 -0.01
CA THR A 310 14.35 21.30 -0.76
C THR A 310 13.83 21.33 -2.20
N SER A 311 12.62 21.83 -2.41
CA SER A 311 11.97 21.82 -3.73
C SER A 311 12.71 22.72 -4.73
N LYS A 312 12.96 22.19 -5.93
CA LYS A 312 13.51 22.94 -7.08
C LYS A 312 12.44 23.62 -7.93
N GLU A 313 11.18 23.56 -7.50
CA GLU A 313 10.06 24.10 -8.26
C GLU A 313 10.15 25.62 -8.44
N SER A 314 9.56 26.07 -9.54
CA SER A 314 9.57 27.47 -9.91
C SER A 314 8.70 28.32 -8.98
N LEU A 315 8.97 29.63 -8.97
CA LEU A 315 8.13 30.60 -8.29
C LEU A 315 6.67 30.55 -8.77
N LYS A 316 6.45 30.23 -10.06
CA LYS A 316 5.14 30.02 -10.68
C LYS A 316 4.33 28.91 -10.03
N PHE A 317 5.00 27.86 -9.58
CA PHE A 317 4.35 26.76 -8.87
C PHE A 317 4.17 27.08 -7.37
N LYS A 318 5.23 27.56 -6.71
CA LYS A 318 5.25 27.72 -5.25
C LYS A 318 4.35 28.84 -4.75
N PHE A 319 4.25 29.96 -5.47
CA PHE A 319 3.53 31.14 -4.99
C PHE A 319 2.01 30.92 -4.91
N PRO A 320 1.30 30.47 -5.97
CA PRO A 320 -0.13 30.19 -5.87
C PRO A 320 -0.45 29.12 -4.81
N LEU A 321 0.39 28.08 -4.72
CA LEU A 321 0.23 27.01 -3.73
C LEU A 321 0.34 27.52 -2.28
N ALA A 322 1.26 28.45 -2.04
CA ALA A 322 1.44 29.08 -0.73
C ALA A 322 0.21 29.89 -0.30
N ILE A 323 -0.37 30.65 -1.22
CA ILE A 323 -1.58 31.45 -0.94
C ILE A 323 -2.76 30.52 -0.67
N LYS A 324 -3.03 29.58 -1.58
CA LYS A 324 -4.17 28.66 -1.51
C LYS A 324 -4.23 27.88 -0.20
N ASN A 325 -3.08 27.44 0.30
CA ASN A 325 -2.97 26.63 1.52
C ASN A 325 -2.47 27.43 2.75
N LYS A 326 -2.51 28.77 2.69
CA LYS A 326 -2.15 29.67 3.81
C LYS A 326 -0.76 29.41 4.41
N LEU A 327 0.22 29.10 3.58
CA LEU A 327 1.61 28.85 3.96
C LEU A 327 2.38 30.18 4.09
N ALA A 328 2.38 30.75 5.29
CA ALA A 328 2.87 32.10 5.55
C ALA A 328 4.37 32.28 5.30
N GLU A 329 5.21 31.33 5.69
CA GLU A 329 6.66 31.40 5.52
C GLU A 329 7.07 31.16 4.07
N LEU A 330 6.40 30.23 3.38
CA LEU A 330 6.61 30.04 1.94
C LEU A 330 6.16 31.26 1.14
N LYS A 331 5.02 31.88 1.48
CA LYS A 331 4.54 33.14 0.87
C LYS A 331 5.61 34.23 0.99
N LYS A 332 6.15 34.46 2.20
CA LYS A 332 7.21 35.44 2.46
C LYS A 332 8.46 35.16 1.62
N LYS A 333 8.89 33.89 1.56
CA LYS A 333 10.05 33.49 0.76
C LYS A 333 9.83 33.76 -0.72
N CYS A 334 8.69 33.38 -1.28
CA CYS A 334 8.32 33.67 -2.67
C CYS A 334 8.39 35.18 -2.97
N PHE A 335 7.88 36.03 -2.08
CA PHE A 335 7.99 37.48 -2.22
C PHE A 335 9.43 38.00 -2.18
N SER A 336 10.31 37.39 -1.40
CA SER A 336 11.73 37.75 -1.35
C SER A 336 12.49 37.38 -2.62
N GLU A 337 12.06 36.32 -3.31
CA GLU A 337 12.65 35.82 -4.56
C GLU A 337 12.14 36.58 -5.81
N MET A 338 11.08 37.40 -5.68
CA MET A 338 10.61 38.27 -6.76
C MET A 338 11.60 39.40 -7.03
N THR A 339 11.94 39.59 -8.31
CA THR A 339 12.90 40.58 -8.80
C THR A 339 12.30 41.39 -9.96
N LYS A 340 13.04 42.38 -10.47
CA LYS A 340 12.63 43.18 -11.63
C LYS A 340 12.41 42.35 -12.91
N SER A 341 13.07 41.19 -13.03
CA SER A 341 12.91 40.26 -14.17
C SER A 341 11.80 39.23 -13.97
N THR A 342 11.09 39.24 -12.84
CA THR A 342 9.99 38.31 -12.59
C THR A 342 8.82 38.58 -13.53
N ASN A 343 8.33 37.54 -14.22
CA ASN A 343 7.10 37.64 -15.01
C ASN A 343 5.87 37.55 -14.09
N PHE A 344 5.41 38.68 -13.60
CA PHE A 344 4.27 38.74 -12.67
C PHE A 344 2.97 38.17 -13.27
N LYS A 345 2.82 38.14 -14.60
CA LYS A 345 1.63 37.54 -15.24
C LYS A 345 1.53 36.03 -15.00
N ASP A 346 2.67 35.35 -14.86
CA ASP A 346 2.71 33.92 -14.61
C ASP A 346 2.30 33.55 -13.18
N LEU A 347 2.26 34.51 -12.27
CA LEU A 347 1.95 34.31 -10.85
C LEU A 347 0.49 34.65 -10.49
N ILE A 348 -0.26 35.17 -11.47
CA ILE A 348 -1.69 35.48 -11.33
C ILE A 348 -2.45 34.15 -11.34
N PRO A 349 -3.35 33.91 -10.38
CA PRO A 349 -4.18 32.71 -10.37
C PRO A 349 -5.19 32.74 -11.51
N ASP A 350 -5.62 31.55 -11.97
CA ASP A 350 -6.64 31.42 -13.01
C ASP A 350 -8.01 31.94 -12.53
N ASP A 351 -8.31 31.78 -11.24
CA ASP A 351 -9.47 32.37 -10.57
C ASP A 351 -9.01 33.55 -9.69
N SER A 352 -9.55 34.75 -9.94
CA SER A 352 -9.17 35.97 -9.21
C SER A 352 -9.56 35.94 -7.72
N THR A 353 -10.45 35.02 -7.34
CA THR A 353 -10.88 34.80 -5.95
C THR A 353 -9.91 33.93 -5.14
N ASP A 354 -8.95 33.26 -5.78
CA ASP A 354 -7.91 32.49 -5.08
C ASP A 354 -6.97 33.39 -4.27
N PHE A 355 -6.88 34.67 -4.62
CA PHE A 355 -6.16 35.70 -3.86
C PHE A 355 -7.15 36.62 -3.17
N ASP A 356 -7.00 36.78 -1.86
CA ASP A 356 -7.75 37.79 -1.12
C ASP A 356 -7.25 39.22 -1.42
N THR A 357 -8.01 40.22 -0.94
CA THR A 357 -7.69 41.64 -1.17
C THR A 357 -6.33 42.06 -0.62
N GLU A 358 -5.88 41.44 0.48
CA GLU A 358 -4.60 41.77 1.11
C GLU A 358 -3.43 41.19 0.31
N VAL A 359 -3.56 39.94 -0.15
CA VAL A 359 -2.61 39.28 -1.06
C VAL A 359 -2.49 40.07 -2.36
N TRP A 360 -3.61 40.49 -2.96
CA TRP A 360 -3.58 41.33 -4.16
C TRP A 360 -2.83 42.64 -3.93
N LYS A 361 -3.09 43.32 -2.80
CA LYS A 361 -2.42 44.57 -2.46
C LYS A 361 -0.92 44.41 -2.29
N GLU A 362 -0.47 43.37 -1.58
CA GLU A 362 0.95 43.04 -1.41
C GLU A 362 1.61 42.71 -2.75
N PHE A 363 0.94 41.90 -3.58
CA PHE A 363 1.42 41.50 -4.90
C PHE A 363 1.62 42.69 -5.84
N PHE A 364 0.62 43.57 -5.95
CA PHE A 364 0.72 44.78 -6.78
C PHE A 364 1.74 45.78 -6.23
N SER A 365 1.79 45.98 -4.91
CA SER A 365 2.79 46.86 -4.30
C SER A 365 4.21 46.39 -4.60
N LYS A 366 4.45 45.07 -4.53
CA LYS A 366 5.74 44.49 -4.90
C LYS A 366 6.05 44.68 -6.39
N ALA A 367 5.09 44.42 -7.28
CA ALA A 367 5.29 44.61 -8.73
C ALA A 367 5.62 46.07 -9.09
N ILE A 368 4.89 47.03 -8.51
CA ILE A 368 5.11 48.46 -8.74
C ILE A 368 6.48 48.92 -8.22
N SER A 369 6.99 48.32 -7.13
CA SER A 369 8.32 48.69 -6.60
C SER A 369 9.49 48.46 -7.56
N PHE A 370 9.28 47.74 -8.67
CA PHE A 370 10.29 47.46 -9.68
C PHE A 370 10.14 48.26 -10.99
N ILE A 371 9.05 49.01 -11.13
CA ILE A 371 8.79 49.96 -12.23
C ILE A 371 9.54 51.25 -11.91
#